data_AF-X1CCB4-F1
#
_entry.id   AF-X1CCB4-F1
#
_cell.length_a   1.000
_cell.length_b   1.000
_cell.length_c   1.000
_cell.angle_alpha   90.00
_cell.angle_beta   90.00
_cell.angle_gamma   90.00
#
_symmetry.space_group_name_H-M   'P 1'
#
loop_
_entity.id
_entity.type
_entity.pdbx_description
1 polymer ?
#
loop_
_entity_poly.entity_id
_entity_poly.type
_entity_poly.pdbx_seq_one_letter_code
_entity_poly.pdbx_strand_id
1 'polypeptide(L)'
;LELDAVSVVEYTHFDAVRQFNNADWLPQTMQSRCIREKSGLLTLIQYAFMRRETNVNFFTSSHPISSFESDRKRFLGNNEYGTWSNPLSLQMEELASYEAHRGDNIGALLHHLGSFKPGETKGFITQLGQEQNFEKGRYGIEKYRSPEAVKKAFTEMNGFWDEFLTRMQVETPDPNMNRMLNIHNPRQCFIAKNWSRYLSYYQLGIGTRGIGFRDSSQDVMGVIDRIPEESKKLLRQLMVVQRKNGSAMHSFNPLTMEGSKGETEELPDRPKYYGDDHLWIVLAVTAYLKET
;
A
#
# COMPACT_ATOMS: atom_id res chain seq x y z
N LEU A 1 -23.90 -2.75 -27.86
CA LEU A 1 -22.54 -3.25 -27.54
C LEU A 1 -22.69 -4.13 -26.31
N GLU A 2 -22.25 -5.38 -26.37
CA GLU A 2 -22.11 -6.23 -25.17
C GLU A 2 -20.74 -5.94 -24.58
N LEU A 3 -20.65 -5.77 -23.25
CA LEU A 3 -19.39 -5.50 -22.57
C LEU A 3 -19.22 -6.43 -21.38
N ASP A 4 -18.01 -6.95 -21.28
CA ASP A 4 -17.50 -7.61 -20.08
C ASP A 4 -16.47 -6.71 -19.41
N ALA A 5 -16.35 -6.84 -18.09
CA ALA A 5 -15.29 -6.20 -17.33
C ALA A 5 -14.52 -7.23 -16.53
N VAL A 6 -13.20 -7.10 -16.52
CA VAL A 6 -12.32 -7.98 -15.76
C VAL A 6 -11.48 -7.16 -14.81
N SER A 7 -11.70 -7.35 -13.51
CA SER A 7 -10.82 -6.78 -12.48
C SER A 7 -9.68 -7.75 -12.20
N VAL A 8 -8.43 -7.27 -12.19
CA VAL A 8 -7.26 -8.15 -12.04
C VAL A 8 -6.26 -7.56 -11.04
N VAL A 9 -5.75 -8.41 -10.16
CA VAL A 9 -4.61 -8.13 -9.26
C VAL A 9 -3.63 -9.30 -9.28
N GLU A 10 -2.32 -9.02 -9.26
CA GLU A 10 -1.29 -10.03 -9.00
C GLU A 10 -0.82 -9.89 -7.54
N TYR A 11 -0.79 -11.01 -6.82
CA TYR A 11 -0.37 -11.02 -5.43
C TYR A 11 1.14 -11.24 -5.33
N THR A 12 1.78 -10.54 -4.40
CA THR A 12 3.14 -10.86 -3.96
C THR A 12 3.08 -11.71 -2.69
N HIS A 13 4.11 -12.54 -2.47
CA HIS A 13 4.36 -13.08 -1.14
C HIS A 13 4.59 -11.94 -0.12
N PHE A 14 4.15 -12.13 1.12
CA PHE A 14 4.23 -11.10 2.18
C PHE A 14 5.67 -10.72 2.56
N ASP A 15 6.62 -11.61 2.28
CA ASP A 15 8.05 -11.30 2.25
C ASP A 15 8.45 -11.05 0.79
N ALA A 16 8.42 -9.77 0.39
CA ALA A 16 8.71 -9.34 -0.98
C ALA A 16 10.15 -9.66 -1.40
N VAL A 17 11.12 -9.63 -0.48
CA VAL A 17 12.52 -9.95 -0.81
C VAL A 17 12.66 -11.41 -1.22
N ARG A 18 11.98 -12.31 -0.51
CA ARG A 18 11.98 -13.73 -0.87
C ARG A 18 11.28 -13.97 -2.20
N GLN A 19 10.23 -13.21 -2.56
CA GLN A 19 9.52 -13.37 -3.84
C GLN A 19 10.48 -13.35 -5.03
N PHE A 20 11.51 -12.50 -4.98
CA PHE A 20 12.50 -12.39 -6.05
C PHE A 20 13.64 -13.42 -5.98
N ASN A 21 13.90 -14.01 -4.80
CA ASN A 21 15.11 -14.79 -4.55
C ASN A 21 14.86 -16.27 -4.18
N ASN A 22 13.60 -16.69 -4.00
CA ASN A 22 13.24 -18.05 -3.61
C ASN A 22 12.07 -18.58 -4.45
N ALA A 23 12.35 -18.82 -5.73
CA ALA A 23 11.39 -19.34 -6.69
C ALA A 23 11.03 -20.83 -6.48
N ASP A 24 11.83 -21.58 -5.71
CA ASP A 24 11.54 -22.98 -5.41
C ASP A 24 10.43 -23.12 -4.38
N TRP A 25 10.59 -22.48 -3.21
CA TRP A 25 9.69 -22.70 -2.08
C TRP A 25 8.45 -21.82 -2.12
N LEU A 26 8.57 -20.53 -2.45
CA LEU A 26 7.46 -19.59 -2.25
C LEU A 26 6.21 -19.91 -3.06
N PRO A 27 6.29 -20.26 -4.36
CA PRO A 27 5.10 -20.64 -5.11
C PRO A 27 4.39 -21.85 -4.48
N GLN A 28 5.10 -22.75 -3.81
CA GLN A 28 4.49 -23.90 -3.12
C GLN A 28 3.64 -23.48 -1.91
N THR A 29 3.80 -22.25 -1.43
CA THR A 29 3.14 -21.75 -0.21
C THR A 29 1.89 -20.94 -0.48
N MET A 30 1.74 -20.36 -1.67
CA MET A 30 0.70 -19.41 -2.00
C MET A 30 -0.58 -20.13 -2.42
N GLN A 31 -1.71 -19.79 -1.79
CA GLN A 31 -3.01 -20.40 -2.04
C GLN A 31 -4.08 -19.34 -2.26
N SER A 32 -5.07 -19.70 -3.07
CA SER A 32 -6.29 -18.93 -3.30
C SER A 32 -7.51 -19.84 -3.21
N ARG A 33 -8.60 -19.32 -2.65
CA ARG A 33 -9.89 -20.02 -2.53
C ARG A 33 -11.04 -19.06 -2.80
N CYS A 34 -12.14 -19.60 -3.27
CA CYS A 34 -13.36 -18.86 -3.51
C CYS A 34 -14.35 -19.08 -2.36
N ILE A 35 -14.86 -17.99 -1.80
CA ILE A 35 -16.00 -18.00 -0.90
C ILE A 35 -17.22 -17.53 -1.69
N ARG A 36 -18.20 -18.43 -1.82
CA ARG A 36 -19.52 -18.10 -2.38
C ARG A 36 -20.44 -17.69 -1.23
N GLU A 37 -20.92 -16.46 -1.27
CA GLU A 37 -21.74 -15.88 -0.22
C GLU A 37 -23.22 -16.16 -0.45
N LYS A 38 -24.03 -16.11 0.63
CA LYS A 38 -25.49 -16.33 0.53
C LYS A 38 -26.20 -15.28 -0.34
N SER A 39 -25.59 -14.11 -0.53
CA SER A 39 -26.06 -13.05 -1.42
C SER A 39 -25.91 -13.39 -2.91
N GLY A 40 -25.21 -14.48 -3.26
CA GLY A 40 -24.84 -14.84 -4.63
C GLY A 40 -23.56 -14.16 -5.11
N LEU A 41 -22.95 -13.31 -4.28
CA LEU A 41 -21.64 -12.71 -4.56
C LEU A 41 -20.49 -13.67 -4.22
N LEU A 42 -19.32 -13.36 -4.74
CA LEU A 42 -18.11 -14.14 -4.58
C LEU A 42 -16.99 -13.29 -4.00
N THR A 43 -16.21 -13.87 -3.10
CA THR A 43 -14.97 -13.29 -2.61
C THR A 43 -13.83 -14.28 -2.82
N LEU A 44 -12.82 -13.87 -3.60
CA LEU A 44 -11.55 -14.59 -3.62
C LEU A 44 -10.76 -14.26 -2.38
N ILE A 45 -10.27 -15.27 -1.69
CA ILE A 45 -9.32 -15.13 -0.60
C ILE A 45 -7.97 -15.67 -1.04
N GLN A 46 -6.90 -14.97 -0.71
CA GLN A 46 -5.54 -15.36 -1.06
C GLN A 46 -4.64 -15.24 0.18
N TYR A 47 -3.77 -16.22 0.40
CA TYR A 47 -2.84 -16.22 1.52
C TYR A 47 -1.67 -17.16 1.25
N ALA A 48 -0.55 -16.92 1.93
CA ALA A 48 0.45 -17.97 2.13
C ALA A 48 -0.08 -18.96 3.19
N PHE A 49 0.08 -20.28 3.02
CA PHE A 49 -0.58 -21.28 3.89
C PHE A 49 -0.29 -21.08 5.39
N MET A 50 0.92 -20.62 5.72
CA MET A 50 1.36 -20.30 7.10
C MET A 50 0.67 -19.06 7.71
N ARG A 51 0.01 -18.25 6.88
CA ARG A 51 -0.70 -17.02 7.24
C ARG A 51 -2.22 -17.14 7.18
N ARG A 52 -2.78 -18.33 6.89
CA ARG A 52 -4.21 -18.51 6.63
C ARG A 52 -5.15 -18.01 7.75
N GLU A 53 -4.65 -17.94 9.00
CA GLU A 53 -5.42 -17.51 10.18
C GLU A 53 -5.01 -16.11 10.69
N THR A 54 -4.05 -15.45 10.02
CA THR A 54 -3.44 -14.20 10.50
C THR A 54 -3.44 -13.07 9.48
N ASN A 55 -3.25 -13.38 8.19
CA ASN A 55 -3.17 -12.40 7.11
C ASN A 55 -3.73 -13.03 5.83
N VAL A 56 -5.00 -12.77 5.55
CA VAL A 56 -5.72 -13.20 4.35
C VAL A 56 -6.08 -11.99 3.52
N ASN A 57 -5.63 -11.97 2.27
CA ASN A 57 -6.06 -11.01 1.28
C ASN A 57 -7.46 -11.40 0.79
N PHE A 58 -8.31 -10.42 0.51
CA PHE A 58 -9.59 -10.63 -0.16
C PHE A 58 -9.68 -9.77 -1.42
N PHE A 59 -10.31 -10.32 -2.45
CA PHE A 59 -10.62 -9.62 -3.70
C PHE A 59 -12.05 -9.96 -4.15
N THR A 60 -12.89 -8.95 -4.26
CA THR A 60 -14.33 -9.11 -4.50
C THR A 60 -14.91 -7.90 -5.23
N SER A 61 -16.18 -8.00 -5.61
CA SER A 61 -16.92 -6.98 -6.31
C SER A 61 -18.31 -6.74 -5.68
N SER A 62 -18.89 -5.56 -5.94
CA SER A 62 -20.30 -5.25 -5.65
C SER A 62 -21.26 -5.78 -6.73
N HIS A 63 -20.74 -6.33 -7.82
CA HIS A 63 -21.50 -6.92 -8.91
C HIS A 63 -21.26 -8.44 -8.99
N PRO A 64 -22.24 -9.25 -9.43
CA PRO A 64 -22.04 -10.68 -9.65
C PRO A 64 -20.79 -10.98 -10.48
N ILE A 65 -20.06 -11.99 -10.05
CA ILE A 65 -18.85 -12.49 -10.71
C ILE A 65 -19.26 -13.78 -11.43
N SER A 66 -19.12 -13.83 -12.75
CA SER A 66 -19.50 -15.01 -13.54
C SER A 66 -18.51 -16.15 -13.30
N SER A 67 -17.23 -15.82 -13.48
CA SER A 67 -16.10 -16.72 -13.27
C SER A 67 -14.88 -15.94 -12.77
N PHE A 68 -13.87 -16.69 -12.34
CA PHE A 68 -12.62 -16.11 -11.84
C PHE A 68 -11.40 -16.90 -12.32
N GLU A 69 -10.22 -16.32 -12.16
CA GLU A 69 -8.96 -17.06 -12.23
C GLU A 69 -8.06 -16.64 -11.08
N SER A 70 -7.37 -17.61 -10.49
CA SER A 70 -6.46 -17.35 -9.37
C SER A 70 -5.04 -17.85 -9.57
N ASP A 71 -4.73 -18.45 -10.71
CA ASP A 71 -3.40 -18.86 -11.14
C ASP A 71 -2.94 -18.05 -12.37
N ARG A 72 -1.79 -17.39 -12.29
CA ARG A 72 -1.26 -16.53 -13.36
C ARG A 72 -1.06 -17.31 -14.66
N LYS A 73 -0.51 -18.52 -14.57
CA LYS A 73 -0.20 -19.34 -15.73
C LYS A 73 -1.45 -19.75 -16.50
N ARG A 74 -2.55 -20.01 -15.81
CA ARG A 74 -3.87 -20.25 -16.43
C ARG A 74 -4.44 -18.98 -17.05
N PHE A 75 -4.35 -17.84 -16.37
CA PHE A 75 -4.88 -16.58 -16.87
C PHE A 75 -4.18 -16.09 -18.14
N LEU A 76 -2.84 -16.07 -18.12
CA LEU A 76 -2.03 -15.73 -19.28
C LEU A 76 -2.18 -16.79 -20.38
N GLY A 77 -2.29 -18.06 -19.99
CA GLY A 77 -2.52 -19.19 -20.88
C GLY A 77 -1.27 -19.63 -21.64
N ASN A 78 -1.36 -20.81 -22.26
CA ASN A 78 -0.27 -21.45 -23.00
C ASN A 78 1.09 -21.38 -22.27
N ASN A 79 1.18 -21.84 -21.03
CA ASN A 79 2.41 -21.74 -20.22
C ASN A 79 3.01 -20.31 -20.15
N GLU A 80 2.16 -19.29 -19.99
CA GLU A 80 2.57 -17.88 -19.90
C GLU A 80 3.16 -17.31 -21.20
N TYR A 81 2.90 -17.92 -22.36
CA TYR A 81 3.18 -17.30 -23.66
C TYR A 81 2.16 -16.21 -24.04
N GLY A 82 1.00 -16.15 -23.37
CA GLY A 82 0.16 -14.95 -23.38
C GLY A 82 0.76 -13.83 -22.51
N THR A 83 0.32 -12.59 -22.72
CA THR A 83 0.87 -11.42 -22.03
C THR A 83 -0.19 -10.74 -21.18
N TRP A 84 0.21 -9.90 -20.22
CA TRP A 84 -0.76 -9.05 -19.50
C TRP A 84 -1.55 -8.11 -20.42
N SER A 85 -0.99 -7.74 -21.57
CA SER A 85 -1.70 -6.98 -22.61
C SER A 85 -2.65 -7.82 -23.46
N ASN A 86 -2.47 -9.15 -23.50
CA ASN A 86 -3.33 -10.08 -24.22
C ASN A 86 -3.37 -11.45 -23.51
N PRO A 87 -4.04 -11.56 -22.34
CA PRO A 87 -4.16 -12.83 -21.63
C PRO A 87 -5.05 -13.78 -22.44
N LEU A 88 -4.57 -15.00 -22.72
CA LEU A 88 -5.30 -15.91 -23.61
C LEU A 88 -6.61 -16.43 -23.00
N SER A 89 -6.74 -16.45 -21.68
CA SER A 89 -8.00 -16.81 -21.01
C SER A 89 -9.15 -15.84 -21.34
N LEU A 90 -8.84 -14.58 -21.71
CA LEU A 90 -9.85 -13.59 -22.09
C LEU A 90 -10.36 -13.75 -23.52
N GLN A 91 -9.85 -14.73 -24.28
CA GLN A 91 -10.41 -15.13 -25.57
C GLN A 91 -11.54 -16.15 -25.43
N MET A 92 -11.81 -16.60 -24.20
CA MET A 92 -12.89 -17.52 -23.86
C MET A 92 -14.07 -16.74 -23.28
N GLU A 93 -15.28 -17.30 -23.35
CA GLU A 93 -16.48 -16.69 -22.76
C GLU A 93 -16.39 -16.62 -21.22
N GLU A 94 -15.71 -17.57 -20.59
CA GLU A 94 -15.58 -17.68 -19.13
C GLU A 94 -14.14 -18.02 -18.73
N LEU A 95 -13.74 -17.55 -17.54
CA LEU A 95 -12.53 -18.00 -16.86
C LEU A 95 -12.74 -19.39 -16.23
N ALA A 96 -11.65 -20.10 -15.97
CA ALA A 96 -11.70 -21.50 -15.53
C ALA A 96 -12.23 -21.70 -14.08
N SER A 97 -12.37 -20.63 -13.29
CA SER A 97 -12.77 -20.67 -11.87
C SER A 97 -11.90 -21.61 -11.04
N TYR A 98 -10.58 -21.59 -11.30
CA TYR A 98 -9.61 -22.46 -10.65
C TYR A 98 -9.14 -21.85 -9.31
N GLU A 99 -9.20 -22.65 -8.23
CA GLU A 99 -8.63 -22.32 -6.92
C GLU A 99 -7.17 -22.77 -6.84
N ALA A 100 -6.23 -21.83 -6.87
CA ALA A 100 -4.81 -22.13 -6.79
C ALA A 100 -4.43 -22.72 -5.43
N HIS A 101 -3.75 -23.87 -5.43
CA HIS A 101 -3.18 -24.46 -4.20
C HIS A 101 -1.66 -24.21 -4.06
N ARG A 102 -1.06 -23.62 -5.10
CA ARG A 102 0.34 -23.23 -5.27
C ARG A 102 0.46 -22.39 -6.54
N GLY A 103 1.65 -21.87 -6.81
CA GLY A 103 1.97 -21.10 -8.01
C GLY A 103 1.94 -19.60 -7.77
N ASP A 104 2.07 -18.85 -8.85
CA ASP A 104 1.93 -17.39 -8.83
C ASP A 104 0.44 -17.04 -8.82
N ASN A 105 -0.02 -16.58 -7.66
CA ASN A 105 -1.44 -16.34 -7.42
C ASN A 105 -1.84 -14.97 -7.98
N ILE A 106 -3.00 -14.93 -8.61
CA ILE A 106 -3.67 -13.69 -9.03
C ILE A 106 -5.10 -13.67 -8.47
N GLY A 107 -5.79 -12.56 -8.64
CA GLY A 107 -7.24 -12.51 -8.56
C GLY A 107 -7.77 -11.84 -9.82
N ALA A 108 -8.35 -12.61 -10.73
CA ALA A 108 -9.08 -12.10 -11.88
C ALA A 108 -10.58 -12.40 -11.70
N LEU A 109 -11.44 -11.39 -11.85
CA LEU A 109 -12.88 -11.49 -11.68
C LEU A 109 -13.57 -11.06 -12.99
N LEU A 110 -14.26 -11.98 -13.67
CA LEU A 110 -15.03 -11.70 -14.88
C LEU A 110 -16.46 -11.28 -14.53
N HIS A 111 -16.90 -10.16 -15.10
CA HIS A 111 -18.24 -9.62 -14.97
C HIS A 111 -18.89 -9.46 -16.35
N HIS A 112 -20.01 -10.15 -16.57
CA HIS A 112 -20.87 -9.85 -17.71
C HIS A 112 -21.74 -8.64 -17.40
N LEU A 113 -21.42 -7.48 -17.98
CA LEU A 113 -22.20 -6.25 -17.78
C LEU A 113 -23.40 -6.17 -18.73
N GLY A 114 -23.45 -7.05 -19.74
CA GLY A 114 -24.53 -7.19 -20.71
C GLY A 114 -24.58 -6.05 -21.73
N SER A 115 -25.75 -5.86 -22.36
CA SER A 115 -25.97 -4.84 -23.38
C SER A 115 -25.88 -3.42 -22.83
N PHE A 116 -25.32 -2.52 -23.63
CA PHE A 116 -25.31 -1.08 -23.43
C PHE A 116 -26.02 -0.37 -24.58
N LYS A 117 -26.87 0.58 -24.22
CA LYS A 117 -27.46 1.57 -25.15
C LYS A 117 -26.49 2.74 -25.37
N PRO A 118 -26.63 3.49 -26.47
CA PRO A 118 -25.87 4.73 -26.66
C PRO A 118 -26.06 5.69 -25.47
N GLY A 119 -24.96 6.08 -24.83
CA GLY A 119 -24.95 6.98 -23.67
C GLY A 119 -25.25 6.32 -22.31
N GLU A 120 -25.45 5.01 -22.25
CA GLU A 120 -25.67 4.30 -20.99
C GLU A 120 -24.36 4.11 -20.21
N THR A 121 -24.42 4.28 -18.90
CA THR A 121 -23.30 4.04 -17.97
C THR A 121 -23.71 3.01 -16.93
N LYS A 122 -22.87 1.99 -16.74
CA LYS A 122 -22.96 1.04 -15.63
C LYS A 122 -21.66 1.11 -14.81
N GLY A 123 -21.76 0.92 -13.51
CA GLY A 123 -20.61 0.94 -12.61
C GLY A 123 -20.71 -0.17 -11.57
N PHE A 124 -19.55 -0.63 -11.10
CA PHE A 124 -19.44 -1.56 -9.99
C PHE A 124 -18.17 -1.23 -9.20
N ILE A 125 -18.07 -1.79 -8.00
CA ILE A 125 -16.95 -1.55 -7.09
C ILE A 125 -16.16 -2.83 -6.98
N THR A 126 -14.84 -2.73 -7.13
CA THR A 126 -13.90 -3.80 -6.81
C THR A 126 -13.17 -3.45 -5.52
N GLN A 127 -12.98 -4.44 -4.65
CA GLN A 127 -12.31 -4.27 -3.37
C GLN A 127 -11.11 -5.21 -3.28
N LEU A 128 -9.97 -4.66 -2.86
CA LEU A 128 -8.78 -5.40 -2.44
C LEU A 128 -8.47 -4.99 -1.00
N GLY A 129 -8.29 -5.97 -0.12
CA GLY A 129 -7.88 -5.71 1.25
C GLY A 129 -7.21 -6.91 1.89
N GLN A 130 -6.73 -6.72 3.11
CA GLN A 130 -6.16 -7.78 3.93
C GLN A 130 -6.77 -7.72 5.32
N GLU A 131 -7.15 -8.88 5.83
CA GLU A 131 -7.73 -9.05 7.16
C GLU A 131 -7.18 -10.30 7.84
N GLN A 132 -7.48 -10.48 9.12
CA GLN A 132 -7.03 -11.68 9.82
C GLN A 132 -7.59 -12.96 9.18
N ASN A 133 -8.86 -12.90 8.79
CA ASN A 133 -9.58 -13.92 8.05
C ASN A 133 -10.84 -13.30 7.42
N PHE A 134 -11.52 -14.06 6.55
CA PHE A 134 -12.72 -13.61 5.85
C PHE A 134 -13.83 -13.12 6.80
N GLU A 135 -14.08 -13.82 7.90
CA GLU A 135 -15.16 -13.45 8.84
C GLU A 135 -14.94 -12.09 9.49
N LYS A 136 -13.68 -11.73 9.81
CA LYS A 136 -13.34 -10.39 10.30
C LYS A 136 -13.50 -9.31 9.24
N GLY A 137 -13.18 -9.62 7.98
CA GLY A 137 -13.34 -8.69 6.86
C GLY A 137 -14.77 -8.52 6.37
N ARG A 138 -15.66 -9.47 6.65
CA ARG A 138 -17.02 -9.54 6.10
C ARG A 138 -17.82 -8.24 6.28
N TYR A 139 -17.73 -7.61 7.46
CA TYR A 139 -18.42 -6.34 7.70
C TYR A 139 -17.89 -5.21 6.81
N GLY A 140 -16.57 -5.09 6.68
CA GLY A 140 -15.93 -4.09 5.82
C GLY A 140 -16.25 -4.30 4.35
N ILE A 141 -16.17 -5.57 3.89
CA ILE A 141 -16.52 -5.97 2.53
C ILE A 141 -17.95 -5.53 2.20
N GLU A 142 -18.91 -5.89 3.05
CA GLU A 142 -20.32 -5.57 2.79
C GLU A 142 -20.58 -4.06 2.83
N LYS A 143 -19.98 -3.36 3.81
CA LYS A 143 -20.07 -1.89 3.89
C LYS A 143 -19.63 -1.23 2.57
N TYR A 144 -18.49 -1.64 2.02
CA TYR A 144 -17.92 -1.01 0.83
C TYR A 144 -18.41 -1.60 -0.50
N ARG A 145 -19.40 -2.50 -0.48
CA ARG A 145 -20.19 -2.82 -1.69
C ARG A 145 -21.22 -1.75 -2.03
N SER A 146 -21.55 -0.86 -1.08
CA SER A 146 -22.45 0.27 -1.31
C SER A 146 -21.71 1.43 -2.01
N PRO A 147 -22.21 1.90 -3.17
CA PRO A 147 -21.70 3.11 -3.82
C PRO A 147 -21.75 4.34 -2.92
N GLU A 148 -22.76 4.45 -2.06
CA GLU A 148 -22.91 5.55 -1.11
C GLU A 148 -21.79 5.52 -0.07
N ALA A 149 -21.44 4.33 0.44
CA ALA A 149 -20.33 4.17 1.39
C ALA A 149 -18.98 4.51 0.75
N VAL A 150 -18.73 4.09 -0.49
CA VAL A 150 -17.51 4.44 -1.25
C VAL A 150 -17.45 5.94 -1.51
N LYS A 151 -18.55 6.56 -1.95
CA LYS A 151 -18.62 8.01 -2.18
C LYS A 151 -18.38 8.79 -0.90
N LYS A 152 -18.94 8.33 0.23
CA LYS A 152 -18.69 8.93 1.55
C LYS A 152 -17.22 8.84 1.92
N ALA A 153 -16.58 7.67 1.81
CA ALA A 153 -15.16 7.49 2.10
C ALA A 153 -14.27 8.37 1.20
N PHE A 154 -14.61 8.49 -0.09
CA PHE A 154 -13.92 9.39 -1.02
C PHE A 154 -14.08 10.86 -0.61
N THR A 155 -15.27 11.27 -0.17
CA THR A 155 -15.53 12.63 0.33
C THR A 155 -14.75 12.92 1.61
N GLU A 156 -14.69 11.97 2.54
CA GLU A 156 -13.90 12.07 3.78
C GLU A 156 -12.39 12.21 3.48
N MET A 157 -11.88 11.43 2.51
CA MET A 157 -10.51 11.55 2.04
C MET A 157 -10.22 12.92 1.43
N ASN A 158 -11.15 13.46 0.62
CA ASN A 158 -11.00 14.81 0.08
C ASN A 158 -11.02 15.87 1.19
N GLY A 159 -11.94 15.74 2.16
CA GLY A 159 -12.02 16.65 3.31
C GLY A 159 -10.72 16.68 4.12
N PHE A 160 -10.06 15.53 4.30
CA PHE A 160 -8.73 15.48 4.90
C PHE A 160 -7.71 16.31 4.11
N TRP A 161 -7.64 16.14 2.79
CA TRP A 161 -6.69 16.88 1.96
C TRP A 161 -7.01 18.37 1.89
N ASP A 162 -8.28 18.74 1.84
CA ASP A 162 -8.73 20.12 1.88
C ASP A 162 -8.29 20.78 3.19
N GLU A 163 -8.55 20.14 4.34
CA GLU A 163 -8.10 20.64 5.64
C GLU A 163 -6.57 20.76 5.69
N PHE A 164 -5.86 19.71 5.26
CA PHE A 164 -4.39 19.67 5.31
C PHE A 164 -3.74 20.75 4.43
N LEU A 165 -4.20 20.91 3.18
CA LEU A 165 -3.59 21.83 2.23
C LEU A 165 -3.96 23.28 2.52
N THR A 166 -5.18 23.56 3.01
CA THR A 166 -5.65 24.94 3.24
C THR A 166 -5.05 25.63 4.47
N ARG A 167 -4.39 24.88 5.38
CA ARG A 167 -3.72 25.46 6.57
C ARG A 167 -2.77 26.62 6.25
N MET A 168 -2.06 26.53 5.13
CA MET A 168 -1.18 27.58 4.64
C MET A 168 -1.29 27.65 3.12
N GLN A 169 -1.65 28.84 2.63
CA GLN A 169 -1.80 29.16 1.22
C GLN A 169 -1.04 30.45 0.93
N VAL A 170 -0.37 30.48 -0.21
CA VAL A 170 0.39 31.63 -0.71
C VAL A 170 -0.22 32.08 -2.02
N GLU A 171 -0.34 33.39 -2.18
CA GLU A 171 -0.68 34.03 -3.45
C GLU A 171 0.50 34.87 -3.93
N THR A 172 1.05 34.50 -5.08
CA THR A 172 2.11 35.21 -5.79
C THR A 172 1.65 35.53 -7.21
N PRO A 173 2.34 36.45 -7.93
CA PRO A 173 2.07 36.71 -9.34
C PRO A 173 2.30 35.51 -10.27
N ASP A 174 2.99 34.44 -9.84
CA ASP A 174 3.20 33.23 -10.64
C ASP A 174 2.24 32.09 -10.20
N PRO A 175 1.26 31.72 -11.03
CA PRO A 175 0.36 30.61 -10.75
C PRO A 175 1.05 29.25 -10.60
N ASN A 176 2.27 29.05 -11.13
CA ASN A 176 3.05 27.83 -10.91
C ASN A 176 3.62 27.80 -9.50
N MET A 177 4.16 28.91 -9.01
CA MET A 177 4.65 29.04 -7.64
C MET A 177 3.52 28.80 -6.64
N ASN A 178 2.33 29.34 -6.89
CA ASN A 178 1.15 29.09 -6.05
C ASN A 178 0.83 27.59 -6.02
N ARG A 179 0.75 26.91 -7.17
CA ARG A 179 0.49 25.45 -7.22
C ARG A 179 1.56 24.63 -6.48
N MET A 180 2.83 24.99 -6.62
CA MET A 180 3.91 24.29 -5.94
C MET A 180 3.83 24.43 -4.41
N LEU A 181 3.66 25.66 -3.91
CA LEU A 181 3.65 25.94 -2.48
C LEU A 181 2.35 25.49 -1.80
N ASN A 182 1.22 25.54 -2.52
CA ASN A 182 -0.09 25.30 -1.93
C ASN A 182 -0.56 23.85 -2.07
N ILE A 183 -0.04 23.10 -3.04
CA ILE A 183 -0.53 21.75 -3.37
C ILE A 183 0.62 20.75 -3.40
N HIS A 184 1.57 20.89 -4.33
CA HIS A 184 2.52 19.81 -4.63
C HIS A 184 3.54 19.59 -3.52
N ASN A 185 4.19 20.66 -3.04
CA ASN A 185 5.20 20.58 -1.99
C ASN A 185 4.63 20.06 -0.65
N PRO A 186 3.56 20.63 -0.07
CA PRO A 186 3.03 20.13 1.20
C PRO A 186 2.52 18.69 1.10
N ARG A 187 1.91 18.29 -0.03
CA ARG A 187 1.55 16.90 -0.28
C ARG A 187 2.78 16.00 -0.31
N GLN A 188 3.87 16.42 -0.97
CA GLN A 188 5.11 15.65 -1.00
C GLN A 188 5.74 15.51 0.39
N CYS A 189 5.77 16.58 1.20
CA CYS A 189 6.23 16.53 2.58
C CYS A 189 5.42 15.53 3.42
N PHE A 190 4.08 15.53 3.28
CA PHE A 190 3.22 14.54 3.94
C PHE A 190 3.53 13.10 3.51
N ILE A 191 3.68 12.86 2.20
CA ILE A 191 4.01 11.52 1.69
C ILE A 191 5.40 11.10 2.17
N ALA A 192 6.41 11.97 2.13
CA ALA A 192 7.74 11.68 2.62
C ALA A 192 7.75 11.33 4.12
N LYS A 193 7.04 12.08 4.97
CA LYS A 193 6.92 11.75 6.40
C LYS A 193 6.28 10.37 6.64
N ASN A 194 5.30 9.97 5.83
CA ASN A 194 4.57 8.72 6.05
C ASN A 194 5.21 7.49 5.39
N TRP A 195 5.82 7.65 4.21
CA TRP A 195 6.46 6.58 3.45
C TRP A 195 7.98 6.55 3.61
N SER A 196 8.56 7.59 4.22
CA SER A 196 10.01 7.80 4.35
C SER A 196 10.70 7.61 3.00
N ARG A 197 11.70 6.72 2.94
CA ARG A 197 12.39 6.29 1.71
C ARG A 197 12.09 4.83 1.39
N TYR A 198 10.92 4.34 1.79
CA TYR A 198 10.59 2.92 1.75
C TYR A 198 10.22 2.46 0.34
N LEU A 199 9.18 3.02 -0.27
CA LEU A 199 8.62 2.54 -1.53
C LEU A 199 8.39 3.66 -2.54
N SER A 200 8.94 3.50 -3.74
CA SER A 200 8.66 4.30 -4.94
C SER A 200 9.11 3.53 -6.20
N TYR A 201 8.98 4.11 -7.38
CA TYR A 201 9.57 3.52 -8.59
C TYR A 201 11.11 3.52 -8.61
N TYR A 202 11.76 4.19 -7.65
CA TYR A 202 13.22 4.20 -7.50
C TYR A 202 13.69 3.46 -6.23
N GLN A 203 12.86 3.43 -5.17
CA GLN A 203 13.12 2.70 -3.93
C GLN A 203 12.25 1.45 -3.90
N LEU A 204 12.87 0.28 -4.01
CA LEU A 204 12.17 -0.97 -4.30
C LEU A 204 11.29 -1.51 -3.15
N GLY A 205 11.33 -0.91 -1.95
CA GLY A 205 10.63 -1.45 -0.77
C GLY A 205 11.18 -2.79 -0.30
N ILE A 206 12.39 -3.17 -0.73
CA ILE A 206 13.07 -4.43 -0.40
C ILE A 206 14.09 -4.19 0.70
N GLY A 207 14.07 -5.05 1.73
CA GLY A 207 15.05 -5.08 2.82
C GLY A 207 14.51 -4.57 4.16
N THR A 208 15.38 -4.58 5.17
CA THR A 208 15.08 -4.16 6.56
C THR A 208 15.17 -2.65 6.75
N ARG A 209 14.99 -1.85 5.70
CA ARG A 209 15.10 -0.40 5.79
C ARG A 209 13.96 0.14 6.63
N GLY A 210 14.26 0.41 7.90
CA GLY A 210 13.48 1.30 8.74
C GLY A 210 13.51 2.73 8.19
N ILE A 211 12.85 3.65 8.89
CA ILE A 211 12.90 5.06 8.56
C ILE A 211 14.20 5.67 9.13
N GLY A 212 14.86 6.53 8.37
CA GLY A 212 16.12 7.17 8.76
C GLY A 212 15.91 8.19 9.88
N PHE A 213 16.82 8.26 10.85
CA PHE A 213 16.74 9.22 11.96
C PHE A 213 16.82 10.67 11.45
N ARG A 214 17.83 10.94 10.62
CA ARG A 214 18.03 12.23 9.94
C ARG A 214 16.86 12.59 9.04
N ASP A 215 16.45 11.66 8.17
CA ASP A 215 15.36 11.89 7.23
C ASP A 215 14.05 12.19 7.97
N SER A 216 13.71 11.40 8.98
CA SER A 216 12.48 11.61 9.75
C SER A 216 12.51 12.93 10.53
N SER A 217 13.67 13.33 11.07
CA SER A 217 13.82 14.63 11.74
C SER A 217 13.56 15.79 10.76
N GLN A 218 14.03 15.68 9.51
CA GLN A 218 13.81 16.68 8.47
C GLN A 218 12.37 16.65 7.92
N ASP A 219 11.85 15.47 7.64
CA ASP A 219 10.51 15.26 7.08
C ASP A 219 9.43 15.81 8.05
N VAL A 220 9.64 15.70 9.37
CA VAL A 220 8.77 16.33 10.37
C VAL A 220 8.68 17.84 10.14
N MET A 221 9.81 18.55 9.99
CA MET A 221 9.80 20.01 9.82
C MET A 221 8.98 20.50 8.62
N GLY A 222 8.83 19.68 7.58
CA GLY A 222 7.99 20.01 6.41
C GLY A 222 6.49 19.87 6.63
N VAL A 223 6.05 19.35 7.78
CA VAL A 223 4.64 19.07 8.06
C VAL A 223 4.15 19.54 9.44
N ILE A 224 5.01 20.10 10.31
CA ILE A 224 4.63 20.50 11.68
C ILE A 224 3.47 21.50 11.67
N ASP A 225 3.49 22.47 10.76
CA ASP A 225 2.46 23.52 10.65
C ASP A 225 1.06 22.97 10.33
N ARG A 226 1.00 21.78 9.74
CA ARG A 226 -0.25 21.11 9.32
C ARG A 226 -0.68 19.98 10.25
N ILE A 227 0.27 19.19 10.75
CA ILE A 227 0.01 17.99 11.57
C ILE A 227 0.93 17.94 12.81
N PRO A 228 0.82 18.91 13.74
CA PRO A 228 1.72 19.01 14.88
C PRO A 228 1.61 17.80 15.82
N GLU A 229 0.43 17.21 15.99
CA GLU A 229 0.25 16.05 16.87
C GLU A 229 0.92 14.78 16.33
N GLU A 230 0.87 14.55 15.01
CA GLU A 230 1.61 13.45 14.39
C GLU A 230 3.12 13.70 14.41
N SER A 231 3.52 14.95 14.19
CA SER A 231 4.92 15.39 14.27
C SER A 231 5.50 15.09 15.64
N LYS A 232 4.77 15.44 16.71
CA LYS A 232 5.15 15.14 18.09
C LYS A 232 5.32 13.63 18.36
N LYS A 233 4.44 12.80 17.79
CA LYS A 233 4.54 11.33 17.92
C LYS A 233 5.82 10.81 17.27
N LEU A 234 6.14 11.25 16.06
CA LEU A 234 7.36 10.83 15.36
C LEU A 234 8.62 11.35 16.05
N LEU A 235 8.63 12.60 16.55
CA LEU A 235 9.74 13.14 17.34
C LEU A 235 9.99 12.30 18.60
N ARG A 236 8.93 11.85 19.29
CA ARG A 236 9.08 10.95 20.44
C ARG A 236 9.68 9.60 20.05
N GLN A 237 9.26 9.02 18.93
CA GLN A 237 9.86 7.78 18.42
C GLN A 237 11.34 7.95 18.11
N LEU A 238 11.74 9.08 17.52
CA LEU A 238 13.14 9.40 17.26
C LEU A 238 13.94 9.47 18.56
N MET A 239 13.43 10.15 19.59
CA MET A 239 14.12 10.23 20.89
C MET A 239 14.30 8.86 21.57
N VAL A 240 13.41 7.90 21.33
CA VAL A 240 13.54 6.52 21.87
C VAL A 240 14.75 5.79 21.28
N VAL A 241 15.11 6.08 20.03
CA VAL A 241 16.24 5.43 19.34
C VAL A 241 17.54 6.24 19.42
N GLN A 242 17.59 7.24 20.30
CA GLN A 242 18.84 7.91 20.68
C GLN A 242 19.55 7.14 21.80
N ARG A 243 20.88 6.97 21.70
CA ARG A 243 21.67 6.25 22.70
C ARG A 243 22.10 7.16 23.85
N LYS A 244 22.40 6.54 24.99
CA LYS A 244 22.86 7.22 26.22
C LYS A 244 24.12 8.08 26.04
N ASN A 245 24.98 7.74 25.07
CA ASN A 245 26.18 8.51 24.76
C ASN A 245 25.93 9.70 23.81
N GLY A 246 24.66 10.03 23.53
CA GLY A 246 24.24 11.12 22.64
C GLY A 246 24.06 10.72 21.18
N SER A 247 24.76 9.68 20.70
CA SER A 247 24.65 9.24 19.30
C SER A 247 23.30 8.58 18.98
N ALA A 248 22.76 8.80 17.80
CA ALA A 248 21.50 8.18 17.36
C ALA A 248 21.72 6.82 16.68
N MET A 249 20.70 5.96 16.65
CA MET A 249 20.61 4.90 15.64
C MET A 249 20.39 5.54 14.27
N HIS A 250 20.96 4.98 13.21
CA HIS A 250 20.90 5.58 11.88
C HIS A 250 19.50 5.49 11.26
N SER A 251 18.84 4.36 11.49
CA SER A 251 17.45 4.12 11.10
C SER A 251 16.76 3.25 12.15
N PHE A 252 15.43 3.15 12.08
CA PHE A 252 14.66 2.27 12.94
C PHE A 252 13.35 1.82 12.28
N ASN A 253 12.86 0.64 12.64
CA ASN A 253 11.54 0.20 12.22
C ASN A 253 10.47 0.90 13.09
N PRO A 254 9.55 1.72 12.53
CA PRO A 254 8.58 2.46 13.33
C PRO A 254 7.50 1.57 14.00
N LEU A 255 7.36 0.31 13.58
CA LEU A 255 6.42 -0.66 14.16
C LEU A 255 7.03 -1.45 15.32
N THR A 256 8.29 -1.89 15.19
CA THR A 256 8.98 -2.68 16.24
C THR A 256 9.88 -1.84 17.14
N MET A 257 10.19 -0.61 16.73
CA MET A 257 11.16 0.30 17.34
C MET A 257 12.60 -0.27 17.38
N GLU A 258 12.89 -1.32 16.62
CA GLU A 258 14.24 -1.85 16.46
C GLU A 258 15.09 -0.89 15.63
N GLY A 259 16.16 -0.39 16.24
CA GLY A 259 17.12 0.50 15.60
C GLY A 259 18.22 -0.25 14.85
N SER A 260 18.74 0.35 13.79
CA SER A 260 19.91 -0.09 13.04
C SER A 260 20.99 1.00 13.04
N LYS A 261 22.26 0.59 13.09
CA LYS A 261 23.41 1.51 12.97
C LYS A 261 23.83 1.75 11.51
N GLY A 262 23.04 1.25 10.56
CA GLY A 262 23.33 1.34 9.12
C GLY A 262 24.64 0.64 8.76
N GLU A 263 25.28 1.13 7.71
CA GLU A 263 26.53 0.58 7.16
C GLU A 263 27.73 0.71 8.11
N THR A 264 27.62 1.51 9.18
CA THR A 264 28.70 1.63 10.19
C THR A 264 28.99 0.31 10.91
N GLU A 265 28.08 -0.67 10.88
CA GLU A 265 28.33 -1.99 11.44
C GLU A 265 29.44 -2.74 10.69
N GLU A 266 29.56 -2.52 9.37
CA GLU A 266 30.51 -3.21 8.49
C GLU A 266 31.98 -2.80 8.71
N LEU A 267 32.23 -1.66 9.37
CA LEU A 267 33.57 -1.10 9.56
C LEU A 267 34.02 -1.20 11.03
N PRO A 268 34.65 -2.30 11.48
CA PRO A 268 34.89 -2.59 12.90
C PRO A 268 35.66 -1.48 13.64
N ASP A 269 36.62 -0.86 12.99
CA ASP A 269 37.55 0.12 13.60
C ASP A 269 37.03 1.57 13.57
N ARG A 270 35.74 1.78 13.30
CA ARG A 270 35.12 3.11 13.21
C ARG A 270 34.01 3.30 14.23
N PRO A 271 33.71 4.56 14.60
CA PRO A 271 32.53 4.87 15.40
C PRO A 271 31.27 4.26 14.79
N LYS A 272 30.49 3.56 15.60
CA LYS A 272 29.27 2.85 15.19
C LYS A 272 28.05 3.78 15.16
N TYR A 273 28.24 4.95 14.55
CA TYR A 273 27.25 6.02 14.43
C TYR A 273 27.63 7.00 13.32
N TYR A 274 26.63 7.67 12.76
CA TYR A 274 26.83 8.80 11.86
C TYR A 274 26.96 10.07 12.69
N GLY A 275 27.97 10.87 12.40
CA GLY A 275 28.34 12.03 13.21
C GLY A 275 27.29 13.13 13.24
N ASP A 276 26.36 13.18 12.28
CA ASP A 276 25.36 14.24 12.18
C ASP A 276 23.97 13.83 12.68
N ASP A 277 23.63 12.53 12.71
CA ASP A 277 22.25 12.06 12.95
C ASP A 277 21.64 12.68 14.22
N HIS A 278 22.37 12.67 15.33
CA HIS A 278 21.92 13.18 16.62
C HIS A 278 21.73 14.70 16.68
N LEU A 279 22.26 15.47 15.72
CA LEU A 279 22.10 16.93 15.68
C LEU A 279 20.75 17.32 15.06
N TRP A 280 20.21 16.50 14.15
CA TRP A 280 18.97 16.80 13.44
C TRP A 280 17.76 16.86 14.36
N ILE A 281 17.72 16.05 15.42
CA ILE A 281 16.59 16.06 16.35
C ILE A 281 16.52 17.36 17.15
N VAL A 282 17.66 18.00 17.43
CA VAL A 282 17.69 19.31 18.10
C VAL A 282 17.01 20.37 17.24
N LEU A 283 17.31 20.38 15.94
CA LEU A 283 16.68 21.28 14.97
C LEU A 283 15.18 21.00 14.86
N ALA A 284 14.79 19.74 14.71
CA ALA A 284 13.39 19.35 14.55
C ALA A 284 12.53 19.65 15.78
N VAL A 285 13.04 19.37 17.00
CA VAL A 285 12.35 19.72 18.25
C VAL A 285 12.27 21.24 18.43
N THR A 286 13.32 21.97 18.08
CA THR A 286 13.30 23.44 18.13
C THR A 286 12.27 24.00 17.16
N ALA A 287 12.16 23.45 15.94
CA ALA A 287 11.14 23.84 14.98
C ALA A 287 9.73 23.55 15.52
N TYR A 288 9.53 22.38 16.14
CA TYR A 288 8.26 22.02 16.78
C TYR A 288 7.86 23.02 17.87
N LEU A 289 8.76 23.34 18.80
CA LEU A 289 8.50 24.29 19.88
C LEU A 289 8.28 25.74 19.41
N LYS A 290 8.72 26.10 18.20
CA LYS A 290 8.47 27.43 17.62
C LYS A 290 7.11 27.52 16.95
N GLU A 291 6.66 26.42 16.35
CA GLU A 291 5.40 26.36 15.62
C GLU A 291 4.19 26.13 16.55
N THR A 292 4.40 25.42 17.67
CA THR A 292 3.35 25.07 18.66
C THR A 292 3.59 25.70 20.01
#